data_AF-A0A8J3BL63-F1
#
_entry.id   AF-A0A8J3BL63-F1
#
_cell.length_a   1.000
_cell.length_b   1.000
_cell.length_c   1.000
_cell.angle_alpha   90.00
_cell.angle_beta   90.00
_cell.angle_gamma   90.00
#
_symmetry.space_group_name_H-M   'P 1'
#
loop_
_entity.id
_entity.type
_entity.pdbx_description
1 polymer ?
#
loop_
_entity_poly.entity_id
_entity_poly.type
_entity_poly.pdbx_seq_one_letter_code
_entity_poly.pdbx_strand_id
1 'polypeptide(L)'
;MISIVALSHASPPSSANGQSLYGGVNTTSTLASAVAFGSKIFNELGMTAYSATLLQSATEAWEWADSNPNVIWENNSSSYNSVGIGAGQQETDTYGRFAYKMRTAIHLYDATNNSTYKTYTENNYQNIHMLLWNYTYPFEQENQEILLYYASLPGVTTSVVSTIKNTYPNTMNSSNNFGGFTNETDPYLANLTEYVWGSNGTKARKGLMFTDYVNSNINSANNDNALKAAERFIHYIQGINP
;
A
#
# COMPACT_ATOMS: atom_id res chain seq x y z
N MET A 1 -13.86 -4.09 14.21
CA MET A 1 -13.51 -4.09 12.77
C MET A 1 -14.28 -5.18 12.07
N ILE A 2 -14.79 -4.89 10.87
CA ILE A 2 -15.55 -5.82 10.01
C ILE A 2 -14.72 -6.02 8.74
N SER A 3 -14.66 -7.25 8.23
CA SER A 3 -13.86 -7.55 7.04
C SER A 3 -14.48 -7.04 5.73
N ILE A 4 -15.80 -7.12 5.63
CA ILE A 4 -16.56 -6.69 4.46
C ILE A 4 -18.02 -6.41 4.84
N VAL A 5 -18.73 -5.63 4.03
CA VAL A 5 -20.19 -5.56 4.05
C VAL A 5 -20.71 -6.15 2.74
N ALA A 6 -21.42 -7.27 2.82
CA ALA A 6 -22.16 -7.82 1.70
C ALA A 6 -23.52 -7.12 1.61
N LEU A 7 -23.82 -6.55 0.44
CA LEU A 7 -25.01 -5.75 0.22
C LEU A 7 -25.98 -6.49 -0.70
N SER A 8 -27.28 -6.31 -0.47
CA SER A 8 -28.29 -6.62 -1.48
C SER A 8 -28.01 -5.84 -2.76
N HIS A 9 -28.21 -6.46 -3.91
CA HIS A 9 -27.98 -5.84 -5.21
C HIS A 9 -29.30 -5.47 -5.91
N ALA A 10 -29.30 -4.32 -6.56
CA ALA A 10 -30.31 -3.91 -7.53
C ALA A 10 -29.69 -2.93 -8.52
N SER A 11 -30.34 -2.71 -9.65
CA SER A 11 -29.98 -1.66 -10.60
C SER A 11 -31.20 -0.74 -10.82
N PRO A 12 -31.15 0.53 -10.38
CA PRO A 12 -30.03 1.20 -9.71
C PRO A 12 -29.77 0.66 -8.28
N PRO A 13 -28.58 0.89 -7.68
CA PRO A 13 -28.28 0.45 -6.32
C PRO A 13 -29.29 0.92 -5.27
N SER A 14 -29.90 2.09 -5.47
CA SER A 14 -30.95 2.63 -4.59
C SER A 14 -32.25 1.81 -4.57
N SER A 15 -32.41 0.83 -5.47
CA SER A 15 -33.56 -0.08 -5.50
C SER A 15 -33.31 -1.37 -4.69
N ALA A 16 -32.13 -1.51 -4.07
CA ALA A 16 -31.80 -2.68 -3.26
C ALA A 16 -32.49 -2.58 -1.90
N ASN A 17 -33.44 -3.49 -1.64
CA ASN A 17 -34.23 -3.51 -0.40
C ASN A 17 -33.87 -4.67 0.53
N GLY A 18 -32.90 -5.51 0.16
CA GLY A 18 -32.47 -6.64 0.98
C GLY A 18 -31.51 -6.24 2.08
N GLN A 19 -31.21 -7.19 2.96
CA GLN A 19 -30.31 -6.99 4.10
C GLN A 19 -28.85 -6.70 3.68
N SER A 20 -28.13 -6.06 4.58
CA SER A 20 -26.66 -5.97 4.58
C SER A 20 -26.09 -6.96 5.60
N LEU A 21 -25.07 -7.72 5.22
CA LEU A 21 -24.41 -8.71 6.08
C LEU A 21 -22.96 -8.31 6.32
N TYR A 22 -22.54 -8.33 7.57
CA TYR A 22 -21.17 -8.02 7.96
C TYR A 22 -20.31 -9.27 7.98
N GLY A 23 -19.14 -9.21 7.36
CA GLY A 23 -18.12 -10.24 7.48
C GLY A 23 -17.49 -10.27 8.88
N GLY A 24 -16.91 -11.42 9.22
CA GLY A 24 -16.25 -11.63 10.50
C GLY A 24 -15.03 -10.75 10.72
N VAL A 25 -14.56 -10.66 11.96
CA VAL A 25 -13.33 -9.94 12.32
C VAL A 25 -12.11 -10.74 11.85
N ASN A 26 -11.13 -10.07 11.24
CA ASN A 26 -9.81 -10.64 10.96
C ASN A 26 -8.70 -9.59 11.14
N THR A 27 -7.46 -10.08 11.27
CA THR A 27 -6.27 -9.24 11.42
C THR A 27 -6.03 -8.39 10.17
N THR A 28 -6.31 -8.95 8.99
CA THR A 28 -6.16 -8.28 7.70
C THR A 28 -6.97 -6.98 7.64
N SER A 29 -8.29 -7.05 7.84
CA SER A 29 -9.15 -5.86 7.85
C SER A 29 -8.81 -4.92 8.99
N THR A 30 -8.36 -5.47 10.12
CA THR A 30 -7.99 -4.67 11.27
C THR A 30 -6.83 -3.73 10.94
N LEU A 31 -5.76 -4.26 10.36
CA LEU A 31 -4.60 -3.47 9.99
C LEU A 31 -4.88 -2.61 8.74
N ALA A 32 -5.60 -3.13 7.75
CA ALA A 32 -5.93 -2.37 6.54
C ALA A 32 -6.82 -1.14 6.84
N SER A 33 -7.62 -1.18 7.90
CA SER A 33 -8.46 -0.07 8.35
C SER A 33 -7.81 0.81 9.44
N ALA A 34 -6.52 0.63 9.73
CA ALA A 34 -5.81 1.48 10.67
C ALA A 34 -5.61 2.88 10.07
N VAL A 35 -6.55 3.78 10.38
CA VAL A 35 -6.68 5.16 9.86
C VAL A 35 -5.65 6.16 10.43
N ALA A 36 -4.43 5.71 10.76
CA ALA A 36 -3.38 6.55 11.34
C ALA A 36 -2.97 7.70 10.41
N PHE A 37 -2.85 7.45 9.10
CA PHE A 37 -2.60 8.50 8.11
C PHE A 37 -3.73 9.54 8.09
N GLY A 38 -4.98 9.09 8.18
CA GLY A 38 -6.15 9.96 8.25
C GLY A 38 -6.09 10.91 9.45
N SER A 39 -5.65 10.44 10.61
CA SER A 39 -5.48 11.29 11.79
C SER A 39 -4.58 12.50 11.49
N LYS A 40 -3.44 12.30 10.84
CA LYS A 40 -2.53 13.39 10.45
C LYS A 40 -3.21 14.40 9.53
N ILE A 41 -3.81 13.92 8.44
CA ILE A 41 -4.46 14.78 7.44
C ILE A 41 -5.60 15.60 8.06
N PHE A 42 -6.47 14.96 8.86
CA PHE A 42 -7.57 15.68 9.50
C PHE A 42 -7.08 16.67 10.57
N ASN A 43 -5.93 16.43 11.20
CA ASN A 43 -5.33 17.41 12.10
C ASN A 43 -4.83 18.65 11.33
N GLU A 44 -4.15 18.44 10.20
CA GLU A 44 -3.66 19.52 9.33
C GLU A 44 -4.80 20.37 8.74
N LEU A 45 -5.97 19.76 8.52
CA LEU A 45 -7.20 20.45 8.11
C LEU A 45 -7.94 21.15 9.27
N GLY A 46 -7.41 21.10 10.49
CA GLY A 46 -8.02 21.73 11.68
C GLY A 46 -9.17 20.94 12.31
N MET A 47 -9.44 19.71 11.85
CA MET A 47 -10.46 18.81 12.41
C MET A 47 -9.91 17.97 13.56
N THR A 48 -9.37 18.63 14.59
CA THR A 48 -8.56 18.02 15.67
C THR A 48 -9.32 16.96 16.46
N ALA A 49 -10.61 17.14 16.75
CA ALA A 49 -11.42 16.16 17.47
C ALA A 49 -11.60 14.85 16.66
N TYR A 50 -11.80 14.97 15.35
CA TYR A 50 -11.92 13.80 14.48
C TYR A 50 -10.55 13.13 14.30
N SER A 51 -9.49 13.92 14.15
CA SER A 51 -8.11 13.41 14.13
C SER A 51 -7.78 12.58 15.37
N ALA A 52 -8.16 13.04 16.57
CA ALA A 52 -7.97 12.30 17.80
C ALA A 52 -8.75 10.97 17.82
N THR A 53 -9.98 10.97 17.28
CA THR A 53 -10.80 9.76 17.13
C THR A 53 -10.12 8.73 16.22
N LEU A 54 -9.57 9.18 15.09
CA LEU A 54 -8.85 8.32 14.14
C LEU A 54 -7.54 7.78 14.75
N LEU A 55 -6.79 8.60 15.49
CA LEU A 55 -5.57 8.17 16.15
C LEU A 55 -5.82 7.10 17.21
N GLN A 56 -6.85 7.31 18.04
CA GLN A 56 -7.27 6.33 19.04
C GLN A 56 -7.68 5.02 18.37
N SER A 57 -8.51 5.09 17.32
CA SER A 57 -8.96 3.90 16.57
C SER A 57 -7.79 3.14 15.96
N ALA A 58 -6.81 3.82 15.38
CA ALA A 58 -5.63 3.20 14.80
C ALA A 58 -4.71 2.56 15.86
N THR A 59 -4.61 3.16 17.05
CA THR A 59 -3.84 2.63 18.18
C THR A 59 -4.48 1.35 18.72
N GLU A 60 -5.80 1.36 18.92
CA GLU A 60 -6.56 0.16 19.34
C GLU A 60 -6.49 -0.95 18.29
N ALA A 61 -6.54 -0.59 17.00
CA ALA A 61 -6.39 -1.55 15.92
C ALA A 61 -5.01 -2.22 15.92
N TRP A 62 -3.95 -1.45 16.16
CA TRP A 62 -2.61 -1.96 16.33
C TRP A 62 -2.51 -2.93 17.51
N GLU A 63 -2.95 -2.52 18.70
CA GLU A 63 -2.88 -3.32 19.92
C GLU A 63 -3.65 -4.64 19.78
N TRP A 64 -4.83 -4.58 19.16
CA TRP A 64 -5.62 -5.77 18.87
C TRP A 64 -4.89 -6.70 17.90
N ALA A 65 -4.36 -6.18 16.79
CA ALA A 65 -3.64 -7.00 15.81
C ALA A 65 -2.32 -7.57 16.35
N ASP A 66 -1.66 -6.89 17.28
CA ASP A 66 -0.46 -7.39 17.95
C ASP A 66 -0.77 -8.58 18.86
N SER A 67 -1.89 -8.51 19.57
CA SER A 67 -2.39 -9.62 20.41
C SER A 67 -3.04 -10.74 19.59
N ASN A 68 -3.49 -10.44 18.37
CA ASN A 68 -4.26 -11.33 17.51
C ASN A 68 -3.67 -11.39 16.08
N PRO A 69 -2.39 -11.83 15.90
CA PRO A 69 -1.71 -11.70 14.60
C PRO A 69 -2.23 -12.67 13.52
N ASN A 70 -2.94 -13.73 13.93
CA ASN A 70 -3.35 -14.85 13.07
C ASN A 70 -4.87 -15.09 13.11
N VAL A 71 -5.68 -14.06 13.38
CA VAL A 71 -7.14 -14.19 13.27
C VAL A 71 -7.52 -14.05 11.80
N ILE A 72 -7.88 -15.17 11.20
CA ILE A 72 -8.23 -15.27 9.79
C ILE A 72 -9.74 -15.36 9.64
N TRP A 73 -10.27 -14.66 8.65
CA TRP A 73 -11.63 -14.86 8.19
C TRP A 73 -11.68 -14.66 6.68
N GLU A 74 -12.26 -15.63 5.98
CA GLU A 74 -12.41 -15.60 4.54
C GLU A 74 -13.85 -15.33 4.16
N ASN A 75 -14.08 -14.44 3.19
CA ASN A 75 -15.41 -14.21 2.64
C ASN A 75 -15.77 -15.29 1.60
N ASN A 76 -17.07 -15.56 1.44
CA ASN A 76 -17.59 -16.60 0.55
C ASN A 76 -16.96 -18.00 0.74
N SER A 77 -16.72 -18.41 1.98
CA SER A 77 -16.03 -19.65 2.33
C SER A 77 -16.88 -20.51 3.27
N SER A 78 -17.04 -21.80 2.93
CA SER A 78 -17.77 -22.75 3.78
C SER A 78 -17.05 -22.99 5.11
N SER A 79 -15.71 -22.98 5.11
CA SER A 79 -14.89 -23.17 6.31
C SER A 79 -15.07 -22.08 7.36
N TYR A 80 -15.53 -20.89 6.93
CA TYR A 80 -15.76 -19.73 7.80
C TYR A 80 -17.24 -19.37 7.95
N ASN A 81 -18.14 -20.29 7.54
CA ASN A 81 -19.59 -20.08 7.54
C ASN A 81 -20.01 -18.75 6.88
N SER A 82 -19.32 -18.36 5.81
CA SER A 82 -19.45 -17.06 5.15
C SER A 82 -19.91 -17.17 3.69
N VAL A 83 -20.42 -18.34 3.27
CA VAL A 83 -20.95 -18.56 1.92
C VAL A 83 -22.01 -17.50 1.59
N GLY A 84 -21.82 -16.79 0.47
CA GLY A 84 -22.69 -15.70 0.04
C GLY A 84 -22.41 -14.34 0.68
N ILE A 85 -21.47 -14.23 1.63
CA ILE A 85 -21.03 -12.94 2.18
C ILE A 85 -19.84 -12.45 1.35
N GLY A 86 -20.08 -11.45 0.50
CA GLY A 86 -19.06 -10.76 -0.30
C GLY A 86 -18.55 -11.58 -1.48
N ALA A 87 -18.16 -10.92 -2.57
CA ALA A 87 -17.56 -11.57 -3.74
C ALA A 87 -16.05 -11.29 -3.80
N GLY A 88 -15.28 -12.29 -4.23
CA GLY A 88 -13.81 -12.24 -4.32
C GLY A 88 -13.14 -12.27 -2.95
N GLN A 89 -12.16 -13.15 -2.75
CA GLN A 89 -11.48 -13.28 -1.46
C GLN A 89 -10.73 -11.98 -1.09
N GLN A 90 -10.98 -11.46 0.11
CA GLN A 90 -10.34 -10.24 0.65
C GLN A 90 -9.29 -10.54 1.72
N GLU A 91 -9.29 -11.74 2.30
CA GLU A 91 -8.22 -12.17 3.19
C GLU A 91 -6.91 -12.31 2.41
N THR A 92 -5.81 -11.83 3.01
CA THR A 92 -4.48 -11.92 2.42
C THR A 92 -3.67 -13.03 3.09
N ASP A 93 -2.48 -13.33 2.55
CA ASP A 93 -1.53 -14.22 3.17
C ASP A 93 -0.77 -13.59 4.36
N THR A 94 0.20 -14.32 4.91
CA THR A 94 1.05 -13.85 6.01
C THR A 94 1.84 -12.60 5.65
N TYR A 95 2.33 -12.49 4.41
CA TYR A 95 3.09 -11.33 3.98
C TYR A 95 2.20 -10.09 3.87
N GLY A 96 0.99 -10.19 3.31
CA GLY A 96 0.08 -9.05 3.22
C GLY A 96 -0.33 -8.53 4.60
N ARG A 97 -0.59 -9.41 5.58
CA ARG A 97 -0.82 -8.98 6.98
C ARG A 97 0.40 -8.27 7.56
N PHE A 98 1.59 -8.81 7.32
CA PHE A 98 2.84 -8.18 7.71
C PHE A 98 3.00 -6.79 7.07
N ALA A 99 2.74 -6.65 5.77
CA ALA A 99 2.84 -5.39 5.05
C ALA A 99 1.85 -4.34 5.59
N TYR A 100 0.59 -4.72 5.86
CA TYR A 100 -0.36 -3.82 6.51
C TYR A 100 0.09 -3.41 7.92
N LYS A 101 0.70 -4.32 8.67
CA LYS A 101 1.28 -4.00 9.99
C LYS A 101 2.43 -3.00 9.87
N MET A 102 3.32 -3.18 8.90
CA MET A 102 4.41 -2.23 8.62
C MET A 102 3.87 -0.84 8.28
N ARG A 103 2.86 -0.74 7.40
CA ARG A 103 2.23 0.54 7.05
C ARG A 103 1.61 1.22 8.28
N THR A 104 0.90 0.45 9.10
CA THR A 104 0.28 0.93 10.33
C THR A 104 1.32 1.45 11.31
N ALA A 105 2.42 0.71 11.53
CA ALA A 105 3.51 1.12 12.40
C ALA A 105 4.13 2.45 11.94
N ILE A 106 4.41 2.58 10.64
CA ILE A 106 5.05 3.78 10.08
C ILE A 106 4.16 5.01 10.27
N HIS A 107 2.85 4.91 10.00
CA HIS A 107 1.94 6.03 10.20
C HIS A 107 1.68 6.35 11.68
N LEU A 108 1.63 5.33 12.55
CA LEU A 108 1.54 5.56 14.00
C LEU A 108 2.81 6.19 14.55
N TYR A 109 3.99 5.82 14.05
CA TYR A 109 5.25 6.47 14.41
C TYR A 109 5.23 7.96 14.03
N ASP A 110 4.88 8.28 12.78
CA ASP A 110 4.74 9.67 12.32
C ASP A 110 3.74 10.48 13.16
N ALA A 111 2.59 9.88 13.49
CA ALA A 111 1.56 10.58 14.26
C ALA A 111 1.89 10.76 15.75
N THR A 112 2.78 9.94 16.34
CA THR A 112 2.95 9.87 17.81
C THR A 112 4.39 10.03 18.30
N ASN A 113 5.39 9.89 17.43
CA ASN A 113 6.80 9.71 17.77
C ASN A 113 7.08 8.57 18.77
N ASN A 114 6.17 7.61 18.91
CA ASN A 114 6.31 6.51 19.86
C ASN A 114 7.35 5.49 19.37
N SER A 115 8.35 5.20 20.22
CA SER A 115 9.47 4.31 19.89
C SER A 115 9.05 2.86 19.64
N THR A 116 7.91 2.40 20.17
CA THR A 116 7.39 1.04 19.91
C THR A 116 7.21 0.80 18.40
N TYR A 117 6.59 1.75 17.70
CA TYR A 117 6.33 1.64 16.27
C TYR A 117 7.62 1.79 15.44
N LYS A 118 8.53 2.67 15.88
CA LYS A 118 9.87 2.80 15.30
C LYS A 118 10.65 1.49 15.41
N THR A 119 10.73 0.92 16.61
CA THR A 119 11.45 -0.33 16.87
C THR A 119 10.86 -1.48 16.07
N TYR A 120 9.53 -1.60 16.01
CA TYR A 120 8.90 -2.61 15.16
C TYR A 120 9.31 -2.43 13.69
N THR A 121 9.22 -1.21 13.17
CA THR A 121 9.57 -0.91 11.77
C THR A 121 11.03 -1.23 11.48
N GLU A 122 11.97 -0.77 12.31
CA GLU A 122 13.41 -0.96 12.07
C GLU A 122 13.87 -2.41 12.28
N ASN A 123 13.17 -3.19 13.10
CA ASN A 123 13.47 -4.62 13.23
C ASN A 123 12.97 -5.43 12.02
N ASN A 124 12.06 -4.89 11.21
CA ASN A 124 11.34 -5.68 10.20
C ASN A 124 11.41 -5.12 8.77
N TYR A 125 11.86 -3.89 8.55
CA TYR A 125 11.82 -3.24 7.23
C TYR A 125 12.52 -4.05 6.13
N GLN A 126 13.57 -4.81 6.46
CA GLN A 126 14.29 -5.66 5.51
C GLN A 126 13.47 -6.85 4.99
N ASN A 127 12.35 -7.19 5.64
CA ASN A 127 11.43 -8.25 5.20
C ASN A 127 10.43 -7.77 4.15
N ILE A 128 10.33 -6.47 3.88
CA ILE A 128 9.54 -5.97 2.75
C ILE A 128 10.26 -6.34 1.45
N HIS A 129 9.52 -6.86 0.47
CA HIS A 129 10.09 -7.48 -0.73
C HIS A 129 11.03 -6.59 -1.53
N MET A 130 10.85 -5.27 -1.50
CA MET A 130 11.81 -4.31 -2.05
C MET A 130 13.24 -4.57 -1.56
N LEU A 131 13.41 -4.79 -0.26
CA LEU A 131 14.69 -5.07 0.38
C LEU A 131 15.01 -6.56 0.38
N LEU A 132 14.03 -7.41 0.72
CA LEU A 132 14.23 -8.86 0.84
C LEU A 132 14.67 -9.50 -0.46
N TRP A 133 14.09 -9.07 -1.59
CA TRP A 133 14.39 -9.60 -2.92
C TRP A 133 15.31 -8.69 -3.73
N ASN A 134 15.64 -7.51 -3.22
CA ASN A 134 16.30 -6.45 -3.97
C ASN A 134 15.58 -6.22 -5.31
N TYR A 135 14.26 -6.04 -5.25
CA TYR A 135 13.40 -5.95 -6.43
C TYR A 135 12.19 -5.04 -6.21
N THR A 136 11.98 -4.09 -7.13
CA THR A 136 10.91 -3.09 -7.07
C THR A 136 9.98 -3.26 -8.27
N TYR A 137 8.69 -3.41 -8.00
CA TYR A 137 7.69 -3.81 -8.99
C TYR A 137 6.28 -3.29 -8.66
N PRO A 138 5.42 -3.11 -9.68
CA PRO A 138 4.19 -2.33 -9.52
C PRO A 138 3.09 -2.97 -8.68
N PHE A 139 3.13 -4.29 -8.46
CA PHE A 139 2.14 -4.97 -7.61
C PHE A 139 2.32 -4.65 -6.12
N GLU A 140 3.48 -4.14 -5.71
CA GLU A 140 3.79 -3.75 -4.33
C GLU A 140 4.26 -2.29 -4.20
N GLN A 141 3.89 -1.41 -5.14
CA GLN A 141 4.30 -0.01 -5.14
C GLN A 141 4.03 0.66 -3.77
N GLU A 142 2.83 0.47 -3.20
CA GLU A 142 2.47 1.02 -1.88
C GLU A 142 3.41 0.55 -0.74
N ASN A 143 3.94 -0.68 -0.81
CA ASN A 143 4.92 -1.17 0.18
C ASN A 143 6.31 -0.53 -0.01
N GLN A 144 6.66 -0.17 -1.24
CA GLN A 144 7.91 0.53 -1.54
C GLN A 144 7.79 1.99 -1.09
N GLU A 145 6.70 2.65 -1.46
CA GLU A 145 6.38 4.03 -1.10
C GLU A 145 6.38 4.24 0.42
N ILE A 146 5.77 3.34 1.19
CA ILE A 146 5.70 3.52 2.64
C ILE A 146 7.08 3.46 3.31
N LEU A 147 8.03 2.69 2.77
CA LEU A 147 9.41 2.68 3.27
C LEU A 147 10.15 3.97 2.89
N LEU A 148 9.92 4.49 1.69
CA LEU A 148 10.45 5.79 1.30
C LEU A 148 9.91 6.91 2.18
N TYR A 149 8.61 6.87 2.49
CA TYR A 149 7.96 7.77 3.44
C TYR A 149 8.60 7.65 4.83
N TYR A 150 8.75 6.44 5.36
CA TYR A 150 9.43 6.22 6.64
C TYR A 150 10.84 6.82 6.65
N ALA A 151 11.63 6.60 5.61
CA ALA A 151 12.97 7.15 5.47
C ALA A 151 13.03 8.69 5.37
N SER A 152 11.89 9.36 5.21
CA SER A 152 11.77 10.82 5.27
C SER A 152 11.43 11.37 6.66
N LEU A 153 10.95 10.51 7.57
CA LEU A 153 10.51 10.92 8.91
C LEU A 153 11.71 11.28 9.81
N PRO A 154 11.54 12.25 10.72
CA PRO A 154 12.56 12.57 11.71
C PRO A 154 12.81 11.39 12.67
N GLY A 155 14.03 11.30 13.20
CA GLY A 155 14.40 10.32 14.23
C GLY A 155 14.66 8.89 13.72
N VAL A 156 14.43 8.60 12.44
CA VAL A 156 14.75 7.30 11.84
C VAL A 156 16.25 7.06 11.82
N THR A 157 16.67 5.84 12.16
CA THR A 157 18.08 5.48 12.25
C THR A 157 18.79 5.69 10.90
N THR A 158 19.91 6.42 10.89
CA THR A 158 20.63 6.81 9.66
C THR A 158 20.99 5.64 8.75
N SER A 159 21.37 4.48 9.32
CA SER A 159 21.66 3.28 8.53
C SER A 159 20.41 2.72 7.85
N VAL A 160 19.25 2.77 8.50
CA VAL A 160 17.96 2.35 7.93
C VAL A 160 17.57 3.26 6.76
N VAL A 161 17.67 4.59 6.94
CA VAL A 161 17.46 5.57 5.86
C VAL A 161 18.37 5.27 4.68
N SER A 162 19.67 5.04 4.94
CA SER A 162 20.66 4.77 3.90
C SER A 162 20.33 3.47 3.14
N THR A 163 19.97 2.40 3.84
CA THR A 163 19.58 1.13 3.21
C THR A 163 18.38 1.32 2.28
N ILE A 164 17.31 1.96 2.75
CA ILE A 164 16.10 2.19 1.96
C ILE A 164 16.41 3.04 0.72
N LYS A 165 17.08 4.19 0.92
CA LYS A 165 17.39 5.14 -0.16
C LYS A 165 18.45 4.64 -1.13
N ASN A 166 19.26 3.65 -0.77
CA ASN A 166 20.18 2.99 -1.70
C ASN A 166 19.50 1.86 -2.49
N THR A 167 18.64 1.06 -1.85
CA THR A 167 18.00 -0.07 -2.55
C THR A 167 16.97 0.37 -3.59
N TYR A 168 16.15 1.38 -3.28
CA TYR A 168 15.12 1.84 -4.23
C TYR A 168 15.70 2.26 -5.60
N PRO A 169 16.68 3.17 -5.70
CA PRO A 169 17.26 3.53 -7.00
C PRO A 169 17.97 2.37 -7.68
N ASN A 170 18.68 1.52 -6.93
CA ASN A 170 19.39 0.37 -7.49
C ASN A 170 18.42 -0.58 -8.22
N THR A 171 17.26 -0.83 -7.62
CA THR A 171 16.22 -1.71 -8.18
C THR A 171 15.38 -1.02 -9.27
N MET A 172 15.20 0.29 -9.18
CA MET A 172 14.59 1.12 -10.24
C MET A 172 15.48 1.21 -11.49
N ASN A 173 16.79 0.99 -11.40
CA ASN A 173 17.69 0.91 -12.56
C ASN A 173 17.63 -0.44 -13.30
N SER A 174 16.77 -1.37 -12.91
CA SER A 174 16.61 -2.67 -13.57
C SER A 174 16.03 -2.55 -14.99
N SER A 175 16.16 -3.64 -15.76
CA SER A 175 15.65 -3.77 -17.12
C SER A 175 14.14 -3.52 -17.26
N ASN A 176 13.37 -3.76 -16.20
CA ASN A 176 11.91 -3.64 -16.22
C ASN A 176 11.43 -2.24 -15.77
N ASN A 177 12.33 -1.37 -15.31
CA ASN A 177 12.04 -0.03 -14.79
C ASN A 177 12.70 1.02 -15.71
N PHE A 178 13.73 1.75 -15.24
CA PHE A 178 14.45 2.71 -16.10
C PHE A 178 15.11 2.04 -17.30
N GLY A 179 15.54 0.79 -17.19
CA GLY A 179 16.07 0.05 -18.34
C GLY A 179 15.03 -0.12 -19.46
N GLY A 180 13.76 -0.37 -19.11
CA GLY A 180 12.67 -0.52 -20.08
C GLY A 180 12.28 0.81 -20.69
N PHE A 181 12.30 1.88 -19.89
CA PHE A 181 12.11 3.25 -20.35
C PHE A 181 13.19 3.69 -21.35
N THR A 182 14.47 3.52 -21.01
CA THR A 182 15.62 3.98 -21.80
C THR A 182 15.76 3.20 -23.10
N ASN A 183 15.51 1.89 -23.07
CA ASN A 183 15.61 1.03 -24.25
C ASN A 183 14.30 0.92 -25.03
N GLU A 184 13.25 1.64 -24.61
CA GLU A 184 11.91 1.64 -25.23
C GLU A 184 11.42 0.22 -25.56
N THR A 185 11.53 -0.68 -24.58
CA THR A 185 11.27 -2.12 -24.77
C THR A 185 9.78 -2.46 -24.98
N ASP A 186 8.90 -1.46 -24.86
CA ASP A 186 7.48 -1.55 -25.14
C ASP A 186 7.16 -0.56 -26.27
N PRO A 187 6.54 -1.01 -27.39
CA PRO A 187 6.18 -0.13 -28.50
C PRO A 187 5.18 0.98 -28.12
N TYR A 188 4.46 0.81 -27.02
CA TYR A 188 3.55 1.81 -26.43
C TYR A 188 4.21 2.59 -25.28
N LEU A 189 5.52 2.43 -25.10
CA LEU A 189 6.39 3.16 -24.17
C LEU A 189 6.07 2.99 -22.68
N ALA A 190 5.11 2.14 -22.32
CA ALA A 190 4.64 1.94 -20.95
C ALA A 190 4.98 0.53 -20.44
N ASN A 191 6.25 0.13 -20.42
CA ASN A 191 6.65 -1.27 -20.17
C ASN A 191 6.01 -1.91 -18.91
N LEU A 192 5.33 -3.05 -19.13
CA LEU A 192 4.82 -3.95 -18.09
C LEU A 192 4.98 -5.39 -18.57
N THR A 193 5.51 -6.25 -17.70
CA THR A 193 5.81 -7.65 -18.03
C THR A 193 4.61 -8.59 -17.85
N GLU A 194 3.59 -8.17 -17.09
CA GLU A 194 2.48 -9.02 -16.66
C GLU A 194 1.13 -8.30 -16.78
N TYR A 195 0.21 -8.88 -17.55
CA TYR A 195 -1.14 -8.35 -17.78
C TYR A 195 -2.17 -9.30 -17.18
N VAL A 196 -2.44 -9.13 -15.89
CA VAL A 196 -3.43 -9.91 -15.13
C VAL A 196 -4.71 -9.09 -14.88
N TRP A 197 -5.67 -9.64 -14.12
CA TRP A 197 -6.87 -8.90 -13.72
C TRP A 197 -6.48 -7.56 -13.10
N GLY A 198 -6.99 -6.46 -13.67
CA GLY A 198 -6.74 -5.12 -13.16
C GLY A 198 -5.41 -4.53 -13.61
N SER A 199 -4.83 -5.03 -14.71
CA SER A 199 -3.56 -4.57 -15.29
C SER A 199 -3.47 -3.05 -15.51
N ASN A 200 -4.58 -2.36 -15.80
CA ASN A 200 -4.60 -0.89 -15.86
C ASN A 200 -4.25 -0.25 -14.49
N GLY A 201 -4.71 -0.84 -13.38
CA GLY A 201 -4.28 -0.43 -12.05
C GLY A 201 -2.79 -0.69 -11.82
N THR A 202 -2.27 -1.83 -12.30
CA THR A 202 -0.82 -2.12 -12.24
C THR A 202 0.00 -1.14 -13.09
N LYS A 203 -0.49 -0.73 -14.28
CA LYS A 203 0.13 0.33 -15.09
C LYS A 203 0.16 1.66 -14.34
N ALA A 204 -0.94 2.05 -13.71
CA ALA A 204 -0.99 3.27 -12.91
C ALA A 204 0.03 3.23 -11.77
N ARG A 205 0.10 2.11 -11.03
CA ARG A 205 1.10 1.91 -9.97
C ARG A 205 2.54 1.96 -10.47
N LYS A 206 2.80 1.45 -11.68
CA LYS A 206 4.12 1.57 -12.31
C LYS A 206 4.50 3.02 -12.58
N GLY A 207 3.54 3.84 -13.02
CA GLY A 207 3.72 5.29 -13.12
C GLY A 207 4.02 5.92 -11.75
N LEU A 208 3.27 5.55 -10.71
CA LEU A 208 3.49 6.03 -9.34
C LEU A 208 4.90 5.71 -8.84
N MET A 209 5.46 4.53 -9.10
CA MET A 209 6.86 4.21 -8.73
C MET A 209 7.87 5.24 -9.27
N PHE A 210 7.68 5.73 -10.51
CA PHE A 210 8.54 6.76 -11.06
C PHE A 210 8.28 8.13 -10.40
N THR A 211 7.03 8.45 -10.07
CA THR A 211 6.71 9.65 -9.29
C THR A 211 7.29 9.59 -7.87
N ASP A 212 7.27 8.44 -7.20
CA ASP A 212 7.84 8.21 -5.88
C ASP A 212 9.35 8.47 -5.85
N TYR A 213 10.04 8.18 -6.97
CA TYR A 213 11.46 8.49 -7.16
C TYR A 213 11.75 9.98 -7.01
N VAL A 214 10.86 10.82 -7.54
CA VAL A 214 10.95 12.29 -7.48
C VAL A 214 10.52 12.77 -6.10
N ASN A 215 9.33 12.36 -5.64
CA ASN A 215 8.75 12.80 -4.37
C ASN A 215 9.64 12.47 -3.17
N SER A 216 10.36 11.35 -3.23
CA SER A 216 11.25 10.90 -2.16
C SER A 216 12.68 11.44 -2.28
N ASN A 217 12.94 12.33 -3.26
CA ASN A 217 14.25 12.92 -3.56
C ASN A 217 15.36 11.88 -3.70
N ILE A 218 15.12 10.83 -4.48
CA ILE A 218 16.02 9.68 -4.60
C ILE A 218 17.30 10.04 -5.36
N ASN A 219 17.16 10.61 -6.57
CA ASN A 219 18.27 11.15 -7.35
C ASN A 219 17.76 12.22 -8.30
N SER A 220 18.01 13.49 -7.94
CA SER A 220 17.52 14.65 -8.70
C SER A 220 18.00 14.68 -10.14
N ALA A 221 19.17 14.10 -10.44
CA ALA A 221 19.72 14.07 -11.80
C ALA A 221 18.89 13.21 -12.78
N ASN A 222 18.01 12.34 -12.28
CA ASN A 222 17.16 11.48 -13.11
C ASN A 222 15.67 11.83 -13.00
N ASN A 223 15.32 12.94 -12.34
CA ASN A 223 13.92 13.33 -12.12
C ASN A 223 13.16 13.55 -13.44
N ASP A 224 13.77 14.19 -14.43
CA ASP A 224 13.12 14.44 -15.72
C ASP A 224 12.74 13.14 -16.44
N ASN A 225 13.65 12.15 -16.41
CA ASN A 225 13.37 10.83 -16.96
C ASN A 225 12.30 10.09 -16.15
N ALA A 226 12.30 10.23 -14.83
CA ALA A 226 11.27 9.64 -13.97
C ALA A 226 9.89 10.20 -14.31
N LEU A 227 9.75 11.53 -14.41
CA LEU A 227 8.50 12.17 -14.78
C LEU A 227 8.05 11.79 -16.20
N LYS A 228 8.98 11.77 -17.16
CA LYS A 228 8.69 11.32 -18.53
C LYS A 228 8.26 9.84 -18.59
N ALA A 229 8.87 8.98 -17.78
CA ALA A 229 8.48 7.59 -17.65
C ALA A 229 7.08 7.47 -17.04
N ALA A 230 6.79 8.20 -15.96
CA ALA A 230 5.45 8.24 -15.33
C ALA A 230 4.37 8.68 -16.32
N GLU A 231 4.64 9.73 -17.11
CA GLU A 231 3.71 10.26 -18.12
C GLU A 231 3.34 9.23 -19.19
N ARG A 232 4.28 8.37 -19.62
CA ARG A 232 4.00 7.29 -20.59
C ARG A 232 2.93 6.33 -20.08
N PHE A 233 2.86 6.07 -18.78
CA PHE A 233 1.78 5.25 -18.21
C PHE A 233 0.43 5.98 -18.22
N ILE A 234 0.40 7.31 -18.11
CA ILE A 234 -0.83 8.11 -18.28
C ILE A 234 -1.31 8.02 -19.74
N HIS A 235 -0.41 8.23 -20.70
CA HIS A 235 -0.71 8.11 -22.13
C HIS A 235 -1.27 6.73 -22.49
N TYR A 236 -0.68 5.67 -21.92
CA TYR A 236 -1.20 4.31 -22.07
C TYR A 236 -2.65 4.21 -21.59
N ILE A 237 -2.99 4.73 -20.40
CA ILE A 237 -4.36 4.69 -19.89
C ILE A 237 -5.33 5.54 -20.73
N GLN A 238 -4.83 6.59 -21.40
CA GLN A 238 -5.62 7.51 -22.21
C GLN A 238 -5.80 7.08 -23.68
N GLY A 239 -5.24 5.93 -24.09
CA GLY A 239 -5.49 5.36 -25.42
C GLY A 239 -4.25 5.12 -26.28
N ILE A 240 -3.05 5.37 -25.77
CA ILE A 240 -1.80 4.94 -26.44
C ILE A 240 -1.52 3.47 -26.07
N ASN A 241 -2.37 2.58 -26.55
CA ASN A 241 -2.33 1.13 -26.34
C ASN A 241 -2.94 0.40 -27.57
N PRO A 242 -2.65 -0.91 -27.77
CA PRO A 242 -3.18 -1.68 -28.90
C PRO A 242 -4.71 -1.88 -28.86
#